data_AF-A0A543PGE8-F1
#
_entry.id   AF-A0A543PGE8-F1
#
_cell.length_a   1.000
_cell.length_b   1.000
_cell.length_c   1.000
_cell.angle_alpha   90.00
_cell.angle_beta   90.00
_cell.angle_gamma   90.00
#
_symmetry.space_group_name_H-M   'P 1'
#
loop_
_entity.id
_entity.type
_entity.pdbx_description
1 polymer ?
#
loop_
_entity_poly.entity_id
_entity_poly.type
_entity_poly.pdbx_seq_one_letter_code
_entity_poly.pdbx_strand_id
1 'polypeptide(L)'
;MLVPVHDQSAFLPRALDSLLGQQVCDWEALVLDDGSPDPEAVAAVVAALADPRIRLVGWPDNRGVGATLNAGLDGTAAPVVALLPADDVWHSDHLSRVLDCLSDPEVVLVRSGLSEPAGTPYAQLVQVAHRRTGDRWTERAELETDDLERLFWARLAARGRTADTGRVTCSWTRHPAQRSRAIRESFDGGLNVFRSRYRVAGPLRFASTDSGEVDEVARYARFRDARYPAAPHGLNVLVVGELAFNPERVLALAERGHRLGGLWTTDGLGDATVGPLPFGHVPDLARERWPEAVRRLRPDVVWAQLNWRAVPLAHAVRAAFPELPFVWHFKESPQRSIVRGEWPLLADLVTHADACLLATDEERDWFAAALRGRVDPARLGVLDGDLPKRQWLDAPLADKLSEADGEAHTVVVGRPAGLDAAWVLDLARRGIHTHLYGQVRAPGPKGSWTTWLDEALTAAPDHVHLHPPVGPEDWVGELSRYDAGWLHRFDSDNGGELHRAGWDDLNSPARLPVLLAAGLPLLQQANPGSLVSVERVLRTEGTGLFYRSADDVRAVLAGELADRRGGTAALAVRERHTFDAHADRLVELFRSVLR
;
A
#
# COMPACT_ATOMS: atom_id res chain seq x y z
N MET A 1 31.44 -6.30 -14.91
CA MET A 1 29.99 -6.60 -14.87
C MET A 1 29.52 -6.58 -13.44
N LEU A 2 28.35 -6.01 -13.19
CA LEU A 2 27.71 -6.04 -11.87
C LEU A 2 26.49 -6.97 -11.95
N VAL A 3 26.45 -7.99 -11.09
CA VAL A 3 25.43 -9.02 -11.06
C VAL A 3 24.69 -8.95 -9.72
N PRO A 4 23.70 -8.05 -9.56
CA PRO A 4 22.94 -7.94 -8.32
C PRO A 4 22.04 -9.15 -8.12
N VAL A 5 22.00 -9.66 -6.89
CA VAL A 5 21.13 -10.77 -6.47
C VAL A 5 20.53 -10.53 -5.09
N HIS A 6 19.24 -10.83 -4.94
CA HIS A 6 18.55 -10.90 -3.65
C HIS A 6 17.37 -11.86 -3.80
N ASP A 7 17.33 -12.94 -3.02
CA ASP A 7 16.23 -13.93 -3.05
C ASP A 7 15.95 -14.50 -4.46
N GLN A 8 17.01 -14.64 -5.27
CA GLN A 8 16.93 -15.08 -6.68
C GLN A 8 18.06 -16.05 -7.05
N SER A 9 18.63 -16.77 -6.08
CA SER A 9 19.72 -17.74 -6.30
C SER A 9 19.39 -18.80 -7.36
N ALA A 10 18.12 -19.17 -7.51
CA ALA A 10 17.67 -20.14 -8.50
C ALA A 10 17.82 -19.68 -9.96
N PHE A 11 17.86 -18.37 -10.23
CA PHE A 11 18.08 -17.85 -11.58
C PHE A 11 19.56 -17.62 -11.91
N LEU A 12 20.38 -17.42 -10.87
CA LEU A 12 21.78 -17.02 -10.98
C LEU A 12 22.63 -17.93 -11.89
N PRO A 13 22.51 -19.28 -11.89
CA PRO A 13 23.30 -20.12 -12.79
C PRO A 13 23.10 -19.74 -14.27
N ARG A 14 21.84 -19.54 -14.68
CA ARG A 14 21.50 -19.20 -16.07
C ARG A 14 22.05 -17.83 -16.47
N ALA A 15 21.99 -16.86 -15.56
CA ALA A 15 22.57 -15.54 -15.80
C ALA A 15 24.09 -15.63 -16.00
N LEU A 16 24.79 -16.33 -15.11
CA LEU A 16 26.25 -16.46 -15.18
C LEU A 16 26.72 -17.30 -16.38
N ASP A 17 25.99 -18.36 -16.74
CA ASP A 17 26.27 -19.12 -17.97
C ASP A 17 26.18 -18.24 -19.23
N SER A 18 25.22 -17.31 -19.26
CA SER A 18 25.08 -16.35 -20.36
C SER A 18 26.24 -15.36 -20.45
N LEU A 19 26.83 -15.00 -19.30
CA LEU A 19 28.04 -14.19 -19.23
C LEU A 19 29.28 -14.97 -19.67
N LEU A 20 29.39 -16.24 -19.27
CA LEU A 20 30.49 -17.13 -19.69
C LEU A 20 30.46 -17.40 -21.20
N GLY A 21 29.26 -17.41 -21.81
CA GLY A 21 29.06 -17.57 -23.25
C GLY A 21 29.31 -16.31 -24.10
N GLN A 22 29.81 -15.21 -23.53
CA GLN A 22 30.09 -13.99 -24.29
C GLN A 22 31.28 -14.15 -25.24
N GLN A 23 31.18 -13.55 -26.43
CA GLN A 23 32.28 -13.50 -27.41
C GLN A 23 33.49 -12.68 -26.90
N VAL A 24 33.24 -11.73 -26.00
CA VAL A 24 34.28 -10.94 -25.35
C VAL A 24 34.77 -11.71 -24.13
N CYS A 25 36.08 -11.98 -24.04
CA CYS A 25 36.66 -12.76 -22.95
C CYS A 25 37.28 -11.90 -21.84
N ASP A 26 37.63 -10.64 -22.14
CA ASP A 26 38.27 -9.71 -21.21
C ASP A 26 37.23 -8.95 -20.38
N TRP A 27 36.80 -9.59 -19.30
CA TRP A 27 35.85 -9.01 -18.34
C TRP A 27 36.09 -9.58 -16.94
N GLU A 28 35.63 -8.83 -15.94
CA GLU A 28 35.41 -9.30 -14.57
C GLU A 28 33.94 -9.17 -14.20
N ALA A 29 33.49 -9.97 -13.22
CA ALA A 29 32.13 -9.93 -12.70
C ALA A 29 32.13 -9.90 -11.17
N LEU A 30 31.29 -9.02 -10.62
CA LEU A 30 30.97 -8.99 -9.21
C LEU A 30 29.54 -9.49 -9.04
N VAL A 31 29.37 -10.65 -8.42
CA VAL A 31 28.07 -11.10 -7.89
C VAL A 31 27.86 -10.39 -6.57
N LEU A 32 26.80 -9.58 -6.50
CA LEU A 32 26.52 -8.67 -5.40
C LEU A 32 25.27 -9.16 -4.67
N ASP A 33 25.46 -9.97 -3.62
CA ASP A 33 24.39 -10.51 -2.80
C ASP A 33 23.90 -9.50 -1.76
N ASP A 34 22.77 -8.87 -2.05
CA ASP A 34 22.14 -7.83 -1.24
C ASP A 34 21.30 -8.43 -0.11
N GLY A 35 21.91 -9.28 0.71
CA GLY A 35 21.27 -9.89 1.89
C GLY A 35 20.18 -10.89 1.54
N SER A 36 20.46 -11.83 0.63
CA SER A 36 19.53 -12.95 0.34
C SER A 36 19.20 -13.73 1.62
N PRO A 37 17.94 -14.20 1.79
CA PRO A 37 17.58 -15.05 2.94
C PRO A 37 18.39 -16.36 3.02
N ASP A 38 18.84 -16.87 1.87
CA ASP A 38 19.73 -18.03 1.75
C ASP A 38 21.01 -17.64 0.98
N PRO A 39 22.01 -17.04 1.65
CA PRO A 39 23.26 -16.62 1.03
C PRO A 39 24.16 -17.82 0.67
N GLU A 40 23.98 -18.97 1.33
CA GLU A 40 24.75 -20.19 1.03
C GLU A 40 24.39 -20.72 -0.35
N ALA A 41 23.12 -20.65 -0.76
CA ALA A 41 22.70 -21.00 -2.11
C ALA A 41 23.37 -20.11 -3.18
N VAL A 42 23.51 -18.80 -2.93
CA VAL A 42 24.21 -17.88 -3.83
C VAL A 42 25.70 -18.26 -3.93
N ALA A 43 26.35 -18.47 -2.77
CA ALA A 43 27.75 -18.85 -2.70
C ALA A 43 28.05 -20.19 -3.41
N ALA A 44 27.16 -21.17 -3.26
CA ALA A 44 27.29 -22.47 -3.91
C ALA A 44 27.28 -22.36 -5.44
N VAL A 45 26.42 -21.51 -6.02
CA VAL A 45 26.37 -21.27 -7.46
C VAL A 45 27.68 -20.65 -7.96
N VAL A 46 28.18 -19.61 -7.28
CA VAL A 46 29.44 -18.96 -7.69
C VAL A 46 30.63 -19.92 -7.56
N ALA A 47 30.70 -20.70 -6.48
CA ALA A 47 31.75 -21.68 -6.26
C ALA A 47 31.74 -22.81 -7.31
N ALA A 48 30.56 -23.25 -7.76
CA ALA A 48 30.43 -24.32 -8.74
C ALA A 48 30.98 -23.95 -10.13
N LEU A 49 30.97 -22.66 -10.50
CA LEU A 49 31.53 -22.20 -11.77
C LEU A 49 33.07 -22.21 -11.77
N ALA A 50 33.69 -22.02 -10.61
CA ALA A 50 35.13 -21.97 -10.41
C ALA A 50 35.90 -21.01 -11.36
N ASP A 51 35.22 -20.00 -11.92
CA ASP A 51 35.83 -19.01 -12.82
C ASP A 51 36.43 -17.85 -12.01
N PRO A 52 37.76 -17.61 -12.07
CA PRO A 52 38.42 -16.58 -11.28
C PRO A 52 38.02 -15.15 -11.65
N ARG A 53 37.35 -14.94 -12.79
CA ARG A 53 36.81 -13.62 -13.19
C ARG A 53 35.57 -13.24 -12.41
N ILE A 54 34.91 -14.20 -11.74
CA ILE A 54 33.68 -13.99 -10.99
C ILE A 54 33.99 -13.96 -9.49
N ARG A 55 33.65 -12.86 -8.83
CA ARG A 55 33.84 -12.69 -7.37
C ARG A 55 32.49 -12.44 -6.70
N LEU A 56 32.26 -13.10 -5.57
CA LEU A 56 31.08 -12.86 -4.72
C LEU A 56 31.40 -11.79 -3.66
N VAL A 57 30.51 -10.81 -3.54
CA VAL A 57 30.48 -9.83 -2.45
C VAL A 57 29.07 -9.87 -1.88
N GLY A 58 28.93 -10.09 -0.58
CA GLY A 58 27.64 -10.21 0.07
C GLY A 58 27.54 -9.39 1.35
N TRP A 59 26.31 -9.04 1.71
CA TRP A 59 25.96 -8.37 2.96
C TRP A 59 24.97 -9.20 3.76
N PRO A 60 24.94 -9.07 5.10
CA PRO A 60 23.99 -9.80 5.94
C PRO A 60 22.54 -9.29 5.77
N ASP A 61 22.37 -8.01 5.48
CA ASP A 61 21.07 -7.33 5.39
C ASP A 61 20.88 -6.69 4.02
N ASN A 62 19.63 -6.58 3.59
CA ASN A 62 19.28 -5.94 2.32
C ASN A 62 19.40 -4.40 2.42
N ARG A 63 20.35 -3.83 1.66
CA ARG A 63 20.70 -2.40 1.66
C ARG A 63 20.04 -1.64 0.51
N GLY A 64 19.55 -2.36 -0.50
CA GLY A 64 18.85 -1.81 -1.65
C GLY A 64 19.73 -1.68 -2.88
N VAL A 65 19.07 -1.65 -4.04
CA VAL A 65 19.73 -1.75 -5.35
C VAL A 65 20.78 -0.67 -5.57
N GLY A 66 20.51 0.57 -5.15
CA GLY A 66 21.44 1.69 -5.29
C GLY A 66 22.75 1.47 -4.51
N ALA A 67 22.64 1.16 -3.21
CA ALA A 67 23.82 0.91 -2.36
C ALA A 67 24.62 -0.32 -2.82
N THR A 68 23.92 -1.35 -3.29
CA THR A 68 24.52 -2.57 -3.85
C THR A 68 25.29 -2.30 -5.13
N LEU A 69 24.71 -1.57 -6.08
CA LEU A 69 25.39 -1.20 -7.33
C LEU A 69 26.52 -0.20 -7.09
N ASN A 70 26.37 0.74 -6.15
CA ASN A 70 27.43 1.63 -5.71
C ASN A 70 28.65 0.86 -5.16
N ALA A 71 28.43 -0.14 -4.31
CA ALA A 71 29.51 -1.02 -3.84
C ALA A 71 30.16 -1.81 -4.99
N GLY A 72 29.37 -2.22 -5.98
CA GLY A 72 29.86 -2.80 -7.22
C GLY A 72 30.79 -1.86 -7.99
N LEU A 73 30.39 -0.59 -8.17
CA LEU A 73 31.19 0.45 -8.82
C LEU A 73 32.52 0.74 -8.11
N ASP A 74 32.55 0.57 -6.78
CA ASP A 74 33.77 0.70 -5.98
C ASP A 74 34.68 -0.53 -6.12
N GLY A 75 34.11 -1.72 -6.33
CA GLY A 75 34.82 -2.99 -6.40
C GLY A 75 35.46 -3.34 -7.75
N THR A 76 35.22 -2.54 -8.79
CA THR A 76 35.77 -2.75 -10.14
C THR A 76 36.63 -1.57 -10.61
N ALA A 77 37.66 -1.86 -11.41
CA ALA A 77 38.45 -0.85 -12.12
C ALA A 77 38.11 -0.76 -13.62
N ALA A 78 37.14 -1.55 -14.10
CA ALA A 78 36.82 -1.65 -15.51
C ALA A 78 36.40 -0.28 -16.11
N PRO A 79 36.83 0.05 -17.33
CA PRO A 79 36.47 1.30 -17.98
C PRO A 79 35.00 1.35 -18.41
N VAL A 80 34.35 0.18 -18.51
CA VAL A 80 32.96 0.00 -18.89
C VAL A 80 32.27 -0.86 -17.84
N VAL A 81 31.08 -0.43 -17.44
CA VAL A 81 30.21 -1.12 -16.50
C VAL A 81 28.97 -1.57 -17.26
N ALA A 82 28.65 -2.86 -17.21
CA ALA A 82 27.35 -3.38 -17.64
C ALA A 82 26.72 -4.19 -16.52
N LEU A 83 25.39 -4.28 -16.53
CA LEU A 83 24.62 -4.84 -15.44
C LEU A 83 23.83 -6.06 -15.91
N LEU A 84 23.97 -7.17 -15.19
CA LEU A 84 23.27 -8.42 -15.48
C LEU A 84 22.57 -8.88 -14.20
N PRO A 85 21.31 -8.47 -13.96
CA PRO A 85 20.52 -8.99 -12.85
C PRO A 85 20.48 -10.53 -12.85
N ALA A 86 20.44 -11.14 -11.67
CA ALA A 86 20.50 -12.59 -11.53
C ALA A 86 19.33 -13.34 -12.21
N ASP A 87 18.21 -12.67 -12.44
CA ASP A 87 17.03 -13.19 -13.15
C ASP A 87 17.12 -13.06 -14.68
N ASP A 88 18.07 -12.32 -15.23
CA ASP A 88 18.14 -11.97 -16.65
C ASP A 88 19.24 -12.72 -17.44
N VAL A 89 19.23 -12.60 -18.77
CA VAL A 89 20.12 -13.33 -19.68
C VAL A 89 20.65 -12.43 -20.80
N TRP A 90 21.94 -12.56 -21.12
CA TRP A 90 22.54 -11.96 -22.31
C TRP A 90 22.69 -12.94 -23.46
N HIS A 91 22.52 -12.46 -24.69
CA HIS A 91 22.93 -13.20 -25.88
C HIS A 91 24.45 -13.17 -26.02
N SER A 92 25.05 -14.15 -26.69
CA SER A 92 26.52 -14.29 -26.78
C SER A 92 27.24 -13.08 -27.37
N ASP A 93 26.56 -12.24 -28.15
CA ASP A 93 27.11 -11.02 -28.75
C ASP A 93 26.76 -9.72 -27.98
N HIS A 94 26.20 -9.80 -26.78
CA HIS A 94 25.81 -8.60 -26.01
C HIS A 94 26.99 -7.67 -25.75
N LEU A 95 28.06 -8.19 -25.14
CA LEU A 95 29.21 -7.35 -24.78
C LEU A 95 29.92 -6.77 -26.01
N SER A 96 30.07 -7.53 -27.10
CA SER A 96 30.72 -7.03 -28.31
C SER A 96 29.93 -5.87 -28.92
N ARG A 97 28.61 -6.00 -29.01
CA ARG A 97 27.71 -4.96 -29.55
C ARG A 97 27.75 -3.68 -28.73
N VAL A 98 27.77 -3.81 -27.41
CA VAL A 98 27.81 -2.65 -26.53
C VAL A 98 29.18 -1.96 -26.60
N LEU A 99 30.27 -2.73 -26.65
CA LEU A 99 31.61 -2.18 -26.83
C LEU A 99 31.80 -1.50 -28.20
N ASP A 100 31.19 -2.02 -29.26
CA ASP A 100 31.20 -1.38 -30.59
C ASP A 100 30.59 0.02 -30.52
N CYS A 101 29.44 0.19 -29.85
CA CYS A 101 28.83 1.51 -29.62
C CYS A 101 29.71 2.43 -28.76
N LEU A 102 30.38 1.87 -27.74
CA LEU A 102 31.33 2.58 -26.88
C LEU A 102 32.72 2.75 -27.53
N SER A 103 32.92 2.40 -28.79
CA SER A 103 34.14 2.79 -29.51
C SER A 103 34.16 4.30 -29.80
N ASP A 104 32.98 4.91 -29.87
CA ASP A 104 32.80 6.35 -29.94
C ASP A 104 33.04 6.98 -28.56
N PRO A 105 34.01 7.90 -28.40
CA PRO A 105 34.33 8.52 -27.13
C PRO A 105 33.21 9.42 -26.59
N GLU A 106 32.30 9.92 -27.44
CA GLU A 106 31.17 10.76 -27.02
C GLU A 106 30.00 9.95 -26.44
N VAL A 107 29.99 8.64 -26.68
CA VAL A 107 28.97 7.72 -26.14
C VAL A 107 29.35 7.34 -24.72
N VAL A 108 28.48 7.67 -23.78
CA VAL A 108 28.66 7.38 -22.34
C VAL A 108 27.73 6.28 -21.86
N LEU A 109 26.59 6.09 -22.52
CA LEU A 109 25.55 5.13 -22.18
C LEU A 109 25.14 4.37 -23.44
N VAL A 110 24.98 3.06 -23.34
CA VAL A 110 24.50 2.20 -24.42
C VAL A 110 23.30 1.41 -23.95
N ARG A 111 22.28 1.33 -24.78
CA ARG A 111 21.08 0.53 -24.56
C ARG A 111 20.97 -0.55 -25.61
N SER A 112 20.71 -1.77 -25.17
CA SER A 112 20.41 -2.89 -26.03
C SER A 112 18.91 -3.07 -26.24
N GLY A 113 18.53 -3.58 -27.42
CA GLY A 113 17.18 -4.08 -27.63
C GLY A 113 16.88 -5.28 -26.72
N LEU A 114 15.61 -5.46 -26.41
CA LEU A 114 15.11 -6.45 -25.45
C LEU A 114 14.15 -7.41 -26.15
N SER A 115 14.26 -8.72 -25.90
CA SER A 115 13.40 -9.72 -26.56
C SER A 115 11.93 -9.59 -26.19
N GLU A 116 11.64 -8.99 -25.03
CA GLU A 116 10.31 -8.68 -24.53
C GLU A 116 10.32 -7.22 -24.09
N PRO A 117 9.43 -6.33 -24.58
CA PRO A 117 9.43 -4.95 -24.11
C PRO A 117 9.18 -4.93 -22.60
N ALA A 118 10.00 -4.21 -21.82
CA ALA A 118 9.69 -4.08 -20.40
C ALA A 118 8.37 -3.33 -20.24
N GLY A 119 7.54 -3.69 -19.26
CA GLY A 119 6.28 -2.97 -18.96
C GLY A 119 6.51 -1.57 -18.37
N THR A 120 7.66 -0.97 -18.63
CA THR A 120 8.20 0.26 -18.02
C THR A 120 8.70 1.19 -19.13
N PRO A 121 8.59 2.51 -18.97
CA PRO A 121 8.98 3.48 -20.01
C PRO A 121 10.50 3.67 -20.15
N TYR A 122 11.32 3.10 -19.27
CA TYR A 122 12.76 3.27 -19.20
C TYR A 122 13.54 1.95 -19.34
N ALA A 123 14.83 2.09 -19.64
CA ALA A 123 15.75 0.97 -19.84
C ALA A 123 15.95 0.18 -18.53
N GLN A 124 15.85 -1.15 -18.64
CA GLN A 124 16.13 -2.08 -17.54
C GLN A 124 17.64 -2.30 -17.39
N LEU A 125 18.06 -2.72 -16.18
CA LEU A 125 19.47 -2.97 -15.87
C LEU A 125 20.17 -3.85 -16.92
N VAL A 126 19.54 -4.97 -17.32
CA VAL A 126 20.08 -5.92 -18.31
C VAL A 126 20.40 -5.30 -19.68
N GLN A 127 19.73 -4.21 -20.04
CA GLN A 127 19.90 -3.58 -21.36
C GLN A 127 21.14 -2.67 -21.41
N VAL A 128 21.64 -2.25 -20.25
CA VAL A 128 22.48 -1.07 -20.15
C VAL A 128 23.93 -1.43 -19.88
N ALA A 129 24.82 -0.82 -20.66
CA ALA A 129 26.18 -0.58 -20.20
C ALA A 129 26.54 0.89 -20.36
N HIS A 130 27.51 1.34 -19.58
CA HIS A 130 27.98 2.71 -19.60
C HIS A 130 29.47 2.78 -19.33
N ARG A 131 30.10 3.89 -19.74
CA ARG A 131 31.45 4.20 -19.30
C ARG A 131 31.45 4.38 -17.80
N ARG A 132 32.52 3.97 -17.14
CA ARG A 132 32.70 4.29 -15.73
C ARG A 132 32.77 5.81 -15.56
N THR A 133 31.92 6.34 -14.70
CA THR A 133 31.91 7.75 -14.31
C THR A 133 32.13 7.89 -12.81
N GLY A 134 32.14 9.12 -12.30
CA GLY A 134 32.11 9.39 -10.86
C GLY A 134 30.69 9.47 -10.28
N ASP A 135 29.64 9.22 -11.08
CA ASP A 135 28.26 9.27 -10.59
C ASP A 135 27.95 8.07 -9.70
N ARG A 136 26.96 8.27 -8.82
CA ARG A 136 26.46 7.25 -7.91
C ARG A 136 24.97 7.02 -8.14
N TRP A 137 24.55 5.79 -7.91
CA TRP A 137 23.14 5.43 -7.83
C TRP A 137 22.52 6.14 -6.63
N THR A 138 21.30 6.66 -6.81
CA THR A 138 20.47 7.11 -5.69
C THR A 138 20.25 5.94 -4.74
N GLU A 139 20.59 6.11 -3.47
CA GLU A 139 20.39 5.06 -2.46
C GLU A 139 18.99 5.16 -1.83
N ARG A 140 18.52 4.06 -1.24
CA ARG A 140 17.18 3.93 -0.66
C ARG A 140 16.81 5.05 0.32
N ALA A 141 17.77 5.54 1.09
CA ALA A 141 17.55 6.63 2.06
C ALA A 141 17.13 7.95 1.40
N GLU A 142 17.52 8.15 0.13
CA GLU A 142 17.13 9.30 -0.69
C GLU A 142 15.82 9.03 -1.44
N LEU A 143 15.73 7.90 -2.16
CA LEU A 143 14.56 7.51 -2.94
C LEU A 143 14.61 6.01 -3.28
N GLU A 144 13.49 5.33 -3.13
CA GLU A 144 13.26 3.98 -3.65
C GLU A 144 12.15 4.05 -4.72
N THR A 145 12.47 3.63 -5.95
CA THR A 145 11.51 3.66 -7.06
C THR A 145 11.78 2.57 -8.09
N ASP A 146 10.75 2.15 -8.82
CA ASP A 146 10.92 1.30 -9.99
C ASP A 146 11.56 2.06 -11.17
N ASP A 147 11.56 3.40 -11.15
CA ASP A 147 12.13 4.27 -12.17
C ASP A 147 13.66 4.37 -12.12
N LEU A 148 14.33 3.59 -12.98
CA LEU A 148 15.78 3.56 -13.08
C LEU A 148 16.38 4.83 -13.69
N GLU A 149 15.61 5.64 -14.43
CA GLU A 149 16.07 6.95 -14.91
C GLU A 149 16.34 7.88 -13.74
N ARG A 150 15.42 7.91 -12.78
CA ARG A 150 15.54 8.68 -11.54
C ARG A 150 16.63 8.14 -10.62
N LEU A 151 16.84 6.83 -10.61
CA LEU A 151 17.89 6.24 -9.77
C LEU A 151 19.29 6.47 -10.34
N PHE A 152 19.48 6.48 -11.67
CA PHE A 152 20.82 6.65 -12.24
C PHE A 152 20.89 7.14 -13.69
N TRP A 153 20.04 6.65 -14.61
CA TRP A 153 20.28 6.86 -16.05
C TRP A 153 20.26 8.32 -16.48
N ALA A 154 19.42 9.16 -15.88
CA ALA A 154 19.39 10.59 -16.18
C ALA A 154 20.74 11.28 -15.88
N ARG A 155 21.46 10.84 -14.83
CA ARG A 155 22.79 11.38 -14.50
C ARG A 155 23.83 11.02 -15.54
N LEU A 156 23.79 9.78 -16.04
CA LEU A 156 24.70 9.32 -17.10
C LEU A 156 24.39 9.99 -18.44
N ALA A 157 23.11 10.09 -18.81
CA ALA A 157 22.68 10.74 -20.04
C ALA A 157 23.07 12.23 -20.08
N ALA A 158 23.16 12.90 -18.92
CA ALA A 158 23.63 14.28 -18.84
C ALA A 158 25.14 14.44 -19.16
N ARG A 159 25.94 13.35 -19.16
CA ARG A 159 27.39 13.40 -19.41
C ARG A 159 27.80 13.23 -20.86
N GLY A 160 26.90 12.79 -21.73
CA GLY A 160 27.23 12.51 -23.13
C GLY A 160 26.11 11.80 -23.87
N ARG A 161 26.41 11.28 -25.05
CA ARG A 161 25.39 10.65 -25.89
C ARG A 161 25.03 9.25 -25.40
N THR A 162 23.75 8.93 -25.52
CA THR A 162 23.23 7.57 -25.42
C THR A 162 23.17 6.96 -26.81
N ALA A 163 23.71 5.76 -26.99
CA ALA A 163 23.59 4.99 -28.23
C ALA A 163 22.72 3.76 -28.04
N ASP A 164 22.06 3.32 -29.10
CA ASP A 164 21.30 2.08 -29.13
C ASP A 164 22.03 1.05 -30.00
N THR A 165 22.13 -0.20 -29.56
CA THR A 165 22.78 -1.27 -30.35
C THR A 165 21.99 -1.64 -31.62
N GLY A 166 20.73 -1.19 -31.70
CA GLY A 166 19.82 -1.48 -32.80
C GLY A 166 19.40 -2.96 -32.91
N ARG A 167 19.75 -3.80 -31.93
CA ARG A 167 19.49 -5.25 -31.93
C ARG A 167 19.06 -5.74 -30.56
N VAL A 168 18.30 -6.82 -30.56
CA VAL A 168 18.03 -7.57 -29.33
C VAL A 168 19.25 -8.41 -28.97
N THR A 169 19.89 -8.09 -27.85
CA THR A 169 21.07 -8.81 -27.33
C THR A 169 20.88 -9.26 -25.88
N CYS A 170 19.69 -9.11 -25.33
CA CYS A 170 19.38 -9.51 -23.97
C CYS A 170 17.89 -9.86 -23.79
N SER A 171 17.61 -10.60 -22.74
CA SER A 171 16.27 -11.03 -22.34
C SER A 171 15.99 -10.62 -20.90
N TRP A 172 14.89 -9.88 -20.72
CA TRP A 172 14.36 -9.52 -19.41
C TRP A 172 13.34 -10.56 -18.96
N THR A 173 13.63 -11.27 -17.87
CA THR A 173 12.81 -12.40 -17.43
C THR A 173 11.66 -11.90 -16.58
N ARG A 174 10.44 -12.07 -17.06
CA ARG A 174 9.23 -11.68 -16.31
C ARG A 174 8.80 -12.77 -15.33
N HIS A 175 8.70 -12.43 -14.05
CA HIS A 175 8.17 -13.32 -13.01
C HIS A 175 7.60 -12.52 -11.82
N PRO A 176 6.73 -13.09 -10.97
CA PRO A 176 6.09 -12.35 -9.87
C PRO A 176 7.05 -11.79 -8.80
N ALA A 177 8.28 -12.30 -8.74
CA ALA A 177 9.27 -11.91 -7.73
C ALA A 177 10.20 -10.75 -8.15
N GLN A 178 9.97 -10.14 -9.32
CA GLN A 178 10.76 -8.99 -9.77
C GLN A 178 10.60 -7.78 -8.84
N ARG A 179 11.70 -7.03 -8.65
CA ARG A 179 11.69 -5.79 -7.86
C ARG A 179 10.66 -4.77 -8.34
N SER A 180 10.59 -4.53 -9.65
CA SER A 180 9.62 -3.57 -10.21
C SER A 180 8.18 -3.96 -9.92
N ARG A 181 7.84 -5.25 -9.94
CA ARG A 181 6.51 -5.75 -9.56
C ARG A 181 6.21 -5.62 -8.07
N ALA A 182 7.21 -5.77 -7.21
CA ALA A 182 7.05 -5.54 -5.78
C ALA A 182 6.74 -4.06 -5.46
N ILE A 183 7.21 -3.13 -6.29
CA ILE A 183 6.97 -1.68 -6.14
C ILE A 183 5.61 -1.26 -6.70
N ARG A 184 5.17 -1.90 -7.79
CA ARG A 184 4.06 -1.47 -8.63
C ARG A 184 2.72 -2.11 -8.26
N GLU A 185 1.72 -1.28 -7.97
CA GLU A 185 0.39 -1.71 -7.53
C GLU A 185 -0.41 -2.46 -8.60
N SER A 186 -0.11 -2.25 -9.89
CA SER A 186 -0.68 -3.01 -11.01
C SER A 186 -0.34 -4.50 -10.97
N PHE A 187 0.69 -4.88 -10.20
CA PHE A 187 1.13 -6.26 -10.01
C PHE A 187 0.97 -6.75 -8.56
N ASP A 188 0.02 -6.17 -7.82
CA ASP A 188 -0.18 -6.41 -6.38
C ASP A 188 1.05 -6.06 -5.52
N GLY A 189 1.95 -5.24 -6.04
CA GLY A 189 3.02 -4.59 -5.29
C GLY A 189 2.54 -3.36 -4.53
N GLY A 190 3.49 -2.49 -4.18
CA GLY A 190 3.24 -1.24 -3.47
C GLY A 190 4.24 -1.06 -2.33
N LEU A 191 4.18 0.11 -1.68
CA LEU A 191 5.07 0.48 -0.58
C LEU A 191 5.17 -0.61 0.51
N ASN A 192 4.03 -1.13 0.97
CA ASN A 192 4.00 -2.10 2.06
C ASN A 192 4.50 -3.50 1.62
N VAL A 193 4.17 -3.92 0.40
CA VAL A 193 4.66 -5.18 -0.17
C VAL A 193 6.16 -5.14 -0.39
N PHE A 194 6.66 -4.04 -0.97
CA PHE A 194 8.09 -3.79 -1.11
C PHE A 194 8.79 -3.85 0.25
N ARG A 195 8.30 -3.06 1.22
CA ARG A 195 8.87 -3.02 2.57
C ARG A 195 8.96 -4.40 3.21
N SER A 196 7.83 -5.14 3.21
CA SER A 196 7.75 -6.47 3.82
C SER A 196 8.71 -7.44 3.14
N ARG A 197 8.76 -7.44 1.80
CA ARG A 197 9.64 -8.31 1.01
C ARG A 197 11.12 -8.10 1.33
N TYR A 198 11.56 -6.84 1.35
CA TYR A 198 12.95 -6.47 1.56
C TYR A 198 13.30 -6.18 3.03
N ARG A 199 12.38 -6.45 3.96
CA ARG A 199 12.53 -6.24 5.42
C ARG A 199 13.01 -4.84 5.78
N VAL A 200 12.46 -3.83 5.11
CA VAL A 200 12.87 -2.43 5.33
C VAL A 200 12.29 -1.94 6.65
N ALA A 201 13.17 -1.74 7.65
CA ALA A 201 12.77 -1.32 8.99
C ALA A 201 12.42 0.17 9.10
N GLY A 202 13.05 1.02 8.29
CA GLY A 202 12.90 2.47 8.35
C GLY A 202 11.78 3.04 7.47
N PRO A 203 11.46 4.35 7.63
CA PRO A 203 10.63 5.07 6.68
C PRO A 203 11.31 5.20 5.31
N LEU A 204 10.50 5.26 4.26
CA LEU A 204 10.94 5.38 2.86
C LEU A 204 10.48 6.70 2.24
N ARG A 205 11.33 7.25 1.37
CA ARG A 205 10.86 8.08 0.26
C ARG A 205 10.65 7.15 -0.92
N PHE A 206 9.41 6.93 -1.28
CA PHE A 206 9.02 5.88 -2.21
C PHE A 206 8.29 6.49 -3.39
N ALA A 207 8.60 6.04 -4.60
CA ALA A 207 7.84 6.42 -5.78
C ALA A 207 7.56 5.21 -6.66
N SER A 208 6.29 5.05 -7.03
CA SER A 208 5.84 4.04 -7.97
C SER A 208 5.35 4.71 -9.24
N THR A 209 5.71 4.17 -10.40
CA THR A 209 5.13 4.62 -11.67
C THR A 209 3.61 4.42 -11.74
N ASP A 210 3.04 3.57 -10.88
CA ASP A 210 1.59 3.33 -10.80
C ASP A 210 0.88 4.22 -9.76
N SER A 211 1.55 4.69 -8.71
CA SER A 211 0.88 5.33 -7.55
C SER A 211 1.48 6.65 -7.05
N GLY A 212 2.48 7.19 -7.75
CA GLY A 212 3.08 8.48 -7.41
C GLY A 212 4.07 8.39 -6.24
N GLU A 213 4.28 9.50 -5.54
CA GLU A 213 5.28 9.63 -4.48
C GLU A 213 4.68 9.56 -3.08
N VAL A 214 5.44 8.96 -2.15
CA VAL A 214 5.13 8.88 -0.72
C VAL A 214 6.40 9.22 0.06
N ASP A 215 6.36 10.26 0.88
CA ASP A 215 7.43 10.58 1.83
C ASP A 215 7.02 10.20 3.26
N GLU A 216 7.32 8.97 3.65
CA GLU A 216 7.10 8.50 5.02
C GLU A 216 8.04 9.15 6.03
N VAL A 217 9.20 9.65 5.58
CA VAL A 217 10.15 10.32 6.45
C VAL A 217 9.49 11.57 7.01
N ALA A 218 8.86 12.37 6.16
CA ALA A 218 8.09 13.56 6.53
C ALA A 218 6.76 13.20 7.20
N ARG A 219 5.92 12.36 6.55
CA ARG A 219 4.58 12.01 7.03
C ARG A 219 4.59 11.48 8.47
N TYR A 220 5.54 10.62 8.78
CA TYR A 220 5.60 9.96 10.08
C TYR A 220 6.60 10.59 11.07
N ALA A 221 7.26 11.70 10.72
CA ALA A 221 8.25 12.35 11.58
C ALA A 221 7.72 12.63 12.98
N ARG A 222 6.54 13.27 13.08
CA ARG A 222 5.94 13.65 14.37
C ARG A 222 5.63 12.46 15.29
N PHE A 223 5.31 11.30 14.72
CA PHE A 223 5.02 10.09 15.50
C PHE A 223 6.31 9.35 15.87
N ARG A 224 7.29 9.34 14.97
CA ARG A 224 8.59 8.73 15.19
C ARG A 224 9.37 9.46 16.30
N ASP A 225 9.32 10.79 16.29
CA ASP A 225 10.06 11.65 17.23
C ASP A 225 9.37 11.76 18.60
N ALA A 226 8.09 11.43 18.68
CA ALA A 226 7.35 11.37 19.93
C ALA A 226 7.85 10.26 20.86
N ARG A 227 7.65 10.45 22.17
CA ARG A 227 7.99 9.46 23.20
C ARG A 227 6.73 8.90 23.82
N TYR A 228 6.68 7.57 23.94
CA TYR A 228 5.57 6.83 24.51
C TYR A 228 6.06 6.03 25.74
N PRO A 229 6.25 6.68 26.91
CA PRO A 229 6.74 5.99 28.09
C PRO A 229 5.71 4.97 28.59
N ALA A 230 6.16 3.76 28.88
CA ALA A 230 5.29 2.73 29.44
C ALA A 230 4.82 3.13 30.86
N ALA A 231 3.53 2.94 31.13
CA ALA A 231 2.96 3.13 32.45
C ALA A 231 3.13 1.85 33.31
N PRO A 232 3.22 1.95 34.65
CA PRO A 232 3.29 0.79 35.55
C PRO A 232 2.12 -0.19 35.38
N HIS A 233 0.94 0.32 35.02
CA HIS A 233 -0.29 -0.46 34.76
C HIS A 233 -0.60 -0.58 33.26
N GLY A 234 0.40 -0.34 32.41
CA GLY A 234 0.31 -0.47 30.97
C GLY A 234 0.40 -1.93 30.55
N LEU A 235 -0.61 -2.39 29.80
CA LEU A 235 -0.62 -3.67 29.10
C LEU A 235 0.52 -3.80 28.07
N ASN A 236 0.98 -5.02 27.86
CA ASN A 236 1.79 -5.47 26.75
C ASN A 236 0.90 -6.11 25.69
N VAL A 237 0.60 -5.38 24.61
CA VAL A 237 -0.34 -5.76 23.56
C VAL A 237 0.43 -6.31 22.36
N LEU A 238 0.14 -7.56 21.97
CA LEU A 238 0.63 -8.11 20.71
C LEU A 238 -0.38 -7.79 19.59
N VAL A 239 0.02 -6.94 18.66
CA VAL A 239 -0.74 -6.63 17.44
C VAL A 239 -0.43 -7.70 16.39
N VAL A 240 -1.46 -8.35 15.85
CA VAL A 240 -1.30 -9.43 14.86
C VAL A 240 -2.04 -9.09 13.56
N GLY A 241 -1.41 -9.32 12.41
CA GLY A 241 -2.02 -9.25 11.08
C GLY A 241 -1.64 -8.01 10.29
N GLU A 242 -2.53 -7.04 10.10
CA GLU A 242 -2.30 -5.80 9.33
C GLU A 242 -3.08 -4.59 9.88
N LEU A 243 -2.71 -3.38 9.47
CA LEU A 243 -3.27 -2.12 9.99
C LEU A 243 -3.99 -1.26 8.95
N ALA A 244 -4.21 -1.77 7.74
CA ALA A 244 -4.86 -1.06 6.64
C ALA A 244 -4.23 0.33 6.38
N PHE A 245 -5.03 1.40 6.31
CA PHE A 245 -4.60 2.70 5.78
C PHE A 245 -4.06 3.66 6.85
N ASN A 246 -4.46 3.47 8.12
CA ASN A 246 -4.14 4.37 9.23
C ASN A 246 -3.28 3.67 10.31
N PRO A 247 -2.05 3.23 9.99
CA PRO A 247 -1.26 2.40 10.89
C PRO A 247 -0.87 3.10 12.20
N GLU A 248 -0.62 4.41 12.16
CA GLU A 248 -0.22 5.20 13.33
C GLU A 248 -1.31 5.31 14.40
N ARG A 249 -2.56 4.95 14.09
CA ARG A 249 -3.66 4.92 15.06
C ARG A 249 -3.36 4.07 16.29
N VAL A 250 -2.56 3.00 16.15
CA VAL A 250 -2.21 2.11 17.26
C VAL A 250 -1.40 2.83 18.34
N LEU A 251 -0.73 3.94 17.99
CA LEU A 251 0.00 4.77 18.96
C LEU A 251 -0.92 5.43 19.98
N ALA A 252 -2.23 5.51 19.75
CA ALA A 252 -3.18 5.95 20.76
C ALA A 252 -3.16 5.04 22.03
N LEU A 253 -2.78 3.77 21.88
CA LEU A 253 -2.54 2.87 23.02
C LEU A 253 -1.19 3.18 23.70
N ALA A 254 -0.15 3.46 22.91
CA ALA A 254 1.16 3.82 23.42
C ALA A 254 1.13 5.14 24.21
N GLU A 255 0.31 6.11 23.79
CA GLU A 255 0.02 7.36 24.50
C GLU A 255 -0.60 7.13 25.88
N ARG A 256 -1.32 6.01 26.05
CA ARG A 256 -1.92 5.58 27.32
C ARG A 256 -0.95 4.72 28.16
N GLY A 257 0.30 4.62 27.73
CA GLY A 257 1.38 3.92 28.43
C GLY A 257 1.41 2.41 28.18
N HIS A 258 0.72 1.90 27.16
CA HIS A 258 0.77 0.50 26.75
C HIS A 258 2.02 0.21 25.90
N ARG A 259 2.57 -0.99 26.03
CA ARG A 259 3.64 -1.48 25.15
C ARG A 259 3.01 -2.26 24.00
N LEU A 260 3.60 -2.14 22.83
CA LEU A 260 3.13 -2.81 21.62
C LEU A 260 4.22 -3.73 21.08
N GLY A 261 3.83 -4.84 20.47
CA GLY A 261 4.67 -5.68 19.63
C GLY A 261 3.91 -6.07 18.36
N GLY A 262 4.59 -6.22 17.23
CA GLY A 262 3.95 -6.48 15.94
C GLY A 262 4.26 -7.88 15.40
N LEU A 263 3.24 -8.60 14.94
CA LEU A 263 3.39 -9.85 14.17
C LEU A 263 2.53 -9.76 12.91
N TRP A 264 3.16 -9.58 11.75
CA TRP A 264 2.45 -9.15 10.55
C TRP A 264 2.19 -10.28 9.56
N THR A 265 1.05 -10.17 8.86
CA THR A 265 0.73 -11.05 7.74
C THR A 265 1.66 -10.77 6.57
N THR A 266 1.84 -11.78 5.74
CA THR A 266 2.78 -11.76 4.63
C THR A 266 2.09 -11.96 3.30
N ASP A 267 0.81 -12.27 3.38
CA ASP A 267 -0.16 -12.11 2.31
C ASP A 267 -0.79 -10.71 2.50
N GLY A 268 -0.03 -9.63 2.38
CA GLY A 268 -0.58 -8.27 2.46
C GLY A 268 -1.31 -7.87 1.18
N LEU A 269 -2.15 -6.83 1.23
CA LEU A 269 -2.54 -6.06 0.02
C LEU A 269 -1.59 -4.87 -0.10
N GLY A 270 -1.26 -4.41 -1.31
CA GLY A 270 -0.34 -3.29 -1.55
C GLY A 270 -0.61 -2.06 -0.69
N ASP A 271 -1.90 -1.77 -0.51
CA ASP A 271 -2.42 -0.58 0.16
C ASP A 271 -2.56 -0.78 1.69
N ALA A 272 -2.47 -2.02 2.17
CA ALA A 272 -2.57 -2.38 3.58
C ALA A 272 -1.22 -2.34 4.28
N THR A 273 -1.10 -1.58 5.37
CA THR A 273 0.15 -1.52 6.12
C THR A 273 0.39 -2.80 6.93
N VAL A 274 1.47 -3.47 6.57
CA VAL A 274 2.13 -4.52 7.37
C VAL A 274 3.49 -4.01 7.80
N GLY A 275 3.97 -4.43 8.97
CA GLY A 275 5.26 -3.97 9.46
C GLY A 275 6.45 -4.51 8.65
N PRO A 276 7.64 -3.93 8.86
CA PRO A 276 7.97 -2.95 9.92
C PRO A 276 7.29 -1.59 9.81
N LEU A 277 6.86 -0.98 10.91
CA LEU A 277 6.11 0.28 10.84
C LEU A 277 7.05 1.51 10.70
N PRO A 278 6.78 2.46 9.77
CA PRO A 278 7.69 3.56 9.45
C PRO A 278 7.88 4.60 10.57
N PHE A 279 7.00 4.59 11.57
CA PHE A 279 7.07 5.43 12.77
C PHE A 279 7.72 4.74 13.98
N GLY A 280 8.06 3.44 13.89
CA GLY A 280 8.62 2.68 15.00
C GLY A 280 7.63 2.38 16.12
N HIS A 281 8.13 2.29 17.36
CA HIS A 281 7.37 2.06 18.62
C HIS A 281 6.56 0.76 18.72
N VAL A 282 6.48 -0.03 17.65
CA VAL A 282 5.87 -1.37 17.60
C VAL A 282 6.92 -2.36 17.10
N PRO A 283 7.84 -2.84 17.97
CA PRO A 283 8.89 -3.78 17.57
C PRO A 283 8.31 -5.05 16.93
N ASP A 284 8.84 -5.40 15.75
CA ASP A 284 8.46 -6.59 15.00
C ASP A 284 8.98 -7.87 15.66
N LEU A 285 8.10 -8.88 15.70
CA LEU A 285 8.47 -10.24 16.05
C LEU A 285 9.02 -10.96 14.82
N ALA A 286 10.01 -11.83 15.04
CA ALA A 286 10.59 -12.64 13.97
C ALA A 286 9.54 -13.55 13.33
N ARG A 287 9.33 -13.40 12.02
CA ARG A 287 8.29 -14.11 11.26
C ARG A 287 8.48 -15.62 11.25
N GLU A 288 9.71 -16.10 11.10
CA GLU A 288 10.01 -17.54 10.93
C GLU A 288 9.93 -18.31 12.25
N ARG A 289 10.04 -17.60 13.37
CA ARG A 289 10.07 -18.14 14.74
C ARG A 289 9.09 -17.39 15.63
N TRP A 290 7.95 -17.04 15.06
CA TRP A 290 6.95 -16.23 15.73
C TRP A 290 6.42 -16.92 17.00
N PRO A 291 6.23 -18.25 17.10
CA PRO A 291 5.76 -18.85 18.34
C PRO A 291 6.75 -18.65 19.50
N GLU A 292 8.06 -18.80 19.25
CA GLU A 292 9.08 -18.54 20.27
C GLU A 292 9.14 -17.05 20.63
N ALA A 293 8.97 -16.17 19.63
CA ALA A 293 8.96 -14.73 19.85
C ALA A 293 7.76 -14.29 20.71
N VAL A 294 6.56 -14.84 20.48
CA VAL A 294 5.35 -14.58 21.28
C VAL A 294 5.56 -15.05 22.72
N ARG A 295 6.07 -16.28 22.93
CA ARG A 295 6.37 -16.79 24.28
C ARG A 295 7.38 -15.92 25.04
N ARG A 296 8.35 -15.35 24.33
CA ARG A 296 9.33 -14.43 24.93
C ARG A 296 8.72 -13.07 25.26
N LEU A 297 7.88 -12.54 24.36
CA LEU A 297 7.18 -11.28 24.55
C LEU A 297 6.28 -11.32 25.78
N ARG A 298 5.59 -12.45 26.02
CA ARG A 298 4.57 -12.60 27.08
C ARG A 298 3.53 -11.47 27.03
N PRO A 299 2.76 -11.37 25.94
CA PRO A 299 1.72 -10.34 25.86
C PRO A 299 0.62 -10.61 26.89
N ASP A 300 0.05 -9.54 27.44
CA ASP A 300 -1.14 -9.62 28.29
C ASP A 300 -2.39 -9.92 27.45
N VAL A 301 -2.41 -9.41 26.21
CA VAL A 301 -3.51 -9.61 25.26
C VAL A 301 -2.99 -9.64 23.83
N VAL A 302 -3.59 -10.50 23.01
CA VAL A 302 -3.43 -10.51 21.56
C VAL A 302 -4.56 -9.69 20.94
N TRP A 303 -4.20 -8.65 20.20
CA TRP A 303 -5.12 -7.85 19.40
C TRP A 303 -4.86 -8.13 17.91
N ALA A 304 -5.63 -9.06 17.36
CA ALA A 304 -5.50 -9.48 15.98
C ALA A 304 -6.44 -8.65 15.07
N GLN A 305 -5.92 -8.18 13.93
CA GLN A 305 -6.60 -7.30 12.98
C GLN A 305 -6.03 -7.50 11.56
N LEU A 306 -6.65 -7.07 10.47
CA LEU A 306 -7.89 -6.32 10.39
C LEU A 306 -8.82 -6.89 9.32
N ASN A 307 -8.33 -7.16 8.11
CA ASN A 307 -9.17 -7.64 7.01
C ASN A 307 -9.01 -9.13 6.73
N TRP A 308 -9.69 -9.62 5.70
CA TRP A 308 -9.74 -11.03 5.29
C TRP A 308 -8.35 -11.68 5.10
N ARG A 309 -7.33 -10.94 4.64
CA ARG A 309 -5.96 -11.47 4.50
C ARG A 309 -5.23 -11.75 5.81
N ALA A 310 -5.67 -11.14 6.91
CA ALA A 310 -5.11 -11.41 8.23
C ALA A 310 -5.70 -12.67 8.89
N VAL A 311 -6.85 -13.16 8.40
CA VAL A 311 -7.59 -14.28 9.00
C VAL A 311 -6.72 -15.53 9.20
N PRO A 312 -5.93 -16.01 8.22
CA PRO A 312 -5.11 -17.21 8.43
C PRO A 312 -4.06 -17.05 9.54
N LEU A 313 -3.38 -15.90 9.60
CA LEU A 313 -2.38 -15.64 10.63
C LEU A 313 -3.02 -15.47 12.01
N ALA A 314 -4.09 -14.69 12.11
CA ALA A 314 -4.84 -14.49 13.35
C ALA A 314 -5.32 -15.83 13.92
N HIS A 315 -5.88 -16.70 13.07
CA HIS A 315 -6.32 -18.04 13.44
C HIS A 315 -5.14 -18.91 13.91
N ALA A 316 -4.01 -18.87 13.20
CA ALA A 316 -2.81 -19.61 13.60
C ALA A 316 -2.27 -19.18 14.98
N VAL A 317 -2.27 -17.88 15.27
CA VAL A 317 -1.87 -17.36 16.60
C VAL A 317 -2.85 -17.82 17.67
N ARG A 318 -4.17 -17.70 17.44
CA ARG A 318 -5.21 -18.13 18.37
C ARG A 318 -5.14 -19.63 18.68
N ALA A 319 -4.83 -20.45 17.67
CA ALA A 319 -4.69 -21.89 17.82
C ALA A 319 -3.42 -22.29 18.59
N ALA A 320 -2.32 -21.56 18.38
CA ALA A 320 -1.05 -21.83 19.05
C ALA A 320 -1.02 -21.38 20.52
N PHE A 321 -1.84 -20.38 20.88
CA PHE A 321 -1.86 -19.77 22.21
C PHE A 321 -3.30 -19.63 22.77
N PRO A 322 -4.02 -20.75 22.98
CA PRO A 322 -5.41 -20.70 23.46
C PRO A 322 -5.60 -20.16 24.88
N GLU A 323 -4.52 -20.11 25.65
CA GLU A 323 -4.48 -19.56 27.00
C GLU A 323 -4.46 -18.03 27.03
N LEU A 324 -3.96 -17.37 25.98
CA LEU A 324 -3.82 -15.92 25.93
C LEU A 324 -5.18 -15.25 25.66
N PRO A 325 -5.51 -14.14 26.36
CA PRO A 325 -6.63 -13.29 25.99
C PRO A 325 -6.52 -12.84 24.53
N PHE A 326 -7.57 -13.02 23.76
CA PHE A 326 -7.58 -12.81 22.31
C PHE A 326 -8.76 -11.95 21.87
N VAL A 327 -8.47 -10.77 21.35
CA VAL A 327 -9.45 -9.86 20.74
C VAL A 327 -9.27 -9.87 19.22
N TRP A 328 -10.33 -10.25 18.51
CA TRP A 328 -10.37 -10.20 17.05
C TRP A 328 -11.04 -8.91 16.59
N HIS A 329 -10.37 -8.11 15.79
CA HIS A 329 -10.94 -6.89 15.20
C HIS A 329 -11.01 -7.10 13.69
N PHE A 330 -12.22 -7.24 13.15
CA PHE A 330 -12.44 -7.57 11.76
C PHE A 330 -13.12 -6.44 11.00
N LYS A 331 -12.66 -6.24 9.76
CA LYS A 331 -13.13 -5.25 8.79
C LYS A 331 -13.17 -5.91 7.41
N GLU A 332 -14.03 -5.36 6.53
CA GLU A 332 -14.29 -5.78 5.15
C GLU A 332 -15.35 -6.87 4.91
N SER A 333 -16.22 -7.18 5.89
CA SER A 333 -17.38 -8.06 5.67
C SER A 333 -17.01 -9.51 5.29
N PRO A 334 -17.80 -10.54 5.66
CA PRO A 334 -17.34 -11.93 5.54
C PRO A 334 -17.28 -12.48 4.11
N GLN A 335 -17.90 -11.82 3.13
CA GLN A 335 -18.05 -12.35 1.77
C GLN A 335 -16.71 -12.63 1.09
N ARG A 336 -15.66 -11.81 1.33
CA ARG A 336 -14.32 -12.05 0.78
C ARG A 336 -13.69 -13.33 1.33
N SER A 337 -13.79 -13.55 2.63
CA SER A 337 -13.32 -14.77 3.28
C SER A 337 -14.11 -16.00 2.82
N ILE A 338 -15.42 -15.87 2.57
CA ILE A 338 -16.27 -16.94 2.01
C ILE A 338 -15.79 -17.33 0.61
N VAL A 339 -15.63 -16.37 -0.30
CA VAL A 339 -15.19 -16.62 -1.69
C VAL A 339 -13.81 -17.28 -1.74
N ARG A 340 -12.94 -16.99 -0.76
CA ARG A 340 -11.61 -17.59 -0.65
C ARG A 340 -11.57 -18.96 0.03
N GLY A 341 -12.71 -19.45 0.54
CA GLY A 341 -12.77 -20.68 1.33
C GLY A 341 -12.19 -20.54 2.75
N GLU A 342 -11.93 -19.32 3.21
CA GLU A 342 -11.39 -18.99 4.53
C GLU A 342 -12.49 -18.81 5.59
N TRP A 343 -13.77 -18.91 5.21
CA TRP A 343 -14.91 -18.81 6.12
C TRP A 343 -14.81 -19.72 7.36
N PRO A 344 -14.41 -21.00 7.28
CA PRO A 344 -14.26 -21.83 8.48
C PRO A 344 -13.29 -21.23 9.50
N LEU A 345 -12.20 -20.60 9.04
CA LEU A 345 -11.21 -19.96 9.91
C LEU A 345 -11.77 -18.68 10.55
N LEU A 346 -12.45 -17.84 9.75
CA LEU A 346 -13.08 -16.62 10.25
C LEU A 346 -14.20 -16.93 11.25
N ALA A 347 -15.05 -17.92 10.94
CA ALA A 347 -16.11 -18.37 11.83
C ALA A 347 -15.55 -18.90 13.16
N ASP A 348 -14.45 -19.64 13.12
CA ASP A 348 -13.77 -20.15 14.31
C ASP A 348 -13.19 -19.01 15.16
N LEU A 349 -12.51 -18.03 14.53
CA LEU A 349 -12.01 -16.83 15.20
C LEU A 349 -13.12 -16.07 15.92
N VAL A 350 -14.22 -15.75 15.22
CA VAL A 350 -15.35 -15.01 15.81
C VAL A 350 -16.01 -15.81 16.94
N THR A 351 -16.05 -17.14 16.83
CA THR A 351 -16.63 -18.03 17.84
C THR A 351 -15.78 -18.10 19.11
N HIS A 352 -14.45 -18.16 18.97
CA HIS A 352 -13.54 -18.51 20.08
C HIS A 352 -12.66 -17.36 20.58
N ALA A 353 -12.76 -16.16 19.99
CA ALA A 353 -12.19 -14.95 20.57
C ALA A 353 -12.88 -14.62 21.90
N ASP A 354 -12.14 -13.99 22.81
CA ASP A 354 -12.69 -13.48 24.07
C ASP A 354 -13.55 -12.23 23.80
N ALA A 355 -13.23 -11.48 22.75
CA ALA A 355 -14.09 -10.44 22.17
C ALA A 355 -13.86 -10.29 20.66
N CYS A 356 -14.89 -9.88 19.92
CA CYS A 356 -14.82 -9.58 18.49
C CYS A 356 -15.36 -8.19 18.20
N LEU A 357 -14.59 -7.35 17.51
CA LEU A 357 -14.99 -6.00 17.08
C LEU A 357 -15.22 -5.99 15.57
N LEU A 358 -16.36 -5.47 15.15
CA LEU A 358 -16.82 -5.40 13.76
C LEU A 358 -17.06 -3.95 13.35
N ALA A 359 -17.09 -3.66 12.05
CA ALA A 359 -17.08 -2.29 11.54
C ALA A 359 -18.41 -1.56 11.77
N THR A 360 -19.53 -2.28 11.68
CA THR A 360 -20.89 -1.73 11.75
C THR A 360 -21.80 -2.59 12.63
N ASP A 361 -22.92 -2.03 13.11
CA ASP A 361 -23.90 -2.83 13.87
C ASP A 361 -24.53 -3.92 12.98
N GLU A 362 -24.76 -3.62 11.71
CA GLU A 362 -25.29 -4.57 10.74
C GLU A 362 -24.31 -5.74 10.53
N GLU A 363 -23.00 -5.47 10.38
CA GLU A 363 -22.00 -6.54 10.29
C GLU A 363 -21.99 -7.39 11.56
N ARG A 364 -22.05 -6.75 12.74
CA ARG A 364 -22.19 -7.44 14.03
C ARG A 364 -23.39 -8.37 14.07
N ASP A 365 -24.56 -7.85 13.74
CA ASP A 365 -25.81 -8.60 13.81
C ASP A 365 -25.84 -9.70 12.74
N TRP A 366 -25.19 -9.48 11.60
CA TRP A 366 -25.02 -10.49 10.56
C TRP A 366 -24.20 -11.67 11.07
N PHE A 367 -23.05 -11.43 11.71
CA PHE A 367 -22.24 -12.49 12.31
C PHE A 367 -22.99 -13.23 13.43
N ALA A 368 -23.70 -12.50 14.29
CA ALA A 368 -24.53 -13.09 15.34
C ALA A 368 -25.60 -14.04 14.76
N ALA A 369 -26.21 -13.66 13.63
CA ALA A 369 -27.18 -14.49 12.92
C ALA A 369 -26.52 -15.69 12.22
N ALA A 370 -25.43 -15.46 11.48
CA ALA A 370 -24.74 -16.48 10.69
C ALA A 370 -24.08 -17.56 11.57
N LEU A 371 -23.67 -17.20 12.80
CA LEU A 371 -23.04 -18.09 13.77
C LEU A 371 -23.95 -18.39 14.97
N ARG A 372 -25.27 -18.31 14.78
CA ARG A 372 -26.25 -18.56 15.85
C ARG A 372 -26.00 -19.92 16.51
N GLY A 373 -25.94 -19.91 17.84
CA GLY A 373 -25.66 -21.10 18.65
C GLY A 373 -24.19 -21.50 18.70
N ARG A 374 -23.30 -20.77 18.02
CA ARG A 374 -21.84 -20.95 18.09
C ARG A 374 -21.17 -19.78 18.80
N VAL A 375 -21.59 -18.53 18.53
CA VAL A 375 -21.04 -17.34 19.17
C VAL A 375 -21.95 -16.78 20.27
N ASP A 376 -21.36 -16.23 21.34
CA ASP A 376 -22.05 -15.43 22.35
C ASP A 376 -22.16 -13.97 21.85
N PRO A 377 -23.38 -13.45 21.58
CA PRO A 377 -23.56 -12.09 21.10
C PRO A 377 -22.98 -11.01 22.03
N ALA A 378 -22.86 -11.27 23.34
CA ALA A 378 -22.29 -10.31 24.28
C ALA A 378 -20.78 -10.04 24.04
N ARG A 379 -20.10 -10.91 23.28
CA ARG A 379 -18.71 -10.75 22.88
C ARG A 379 -18.54 -9.95 21.59
N LEU A 380 -19.62 -9.66 20.88
CA LEU A 380 -19.59 -8.94 19.62
C LEU A 380 -19.81 -7.44 19.85
N GLY A 381 -18.81 -6.64 19.51
CA GLY A 381 -18.83 -5.18 19.60
C GLY A 381 -18.67 -4.51 18.24
N VAL A 382 -18.85 -3.19 18.23
CA VAL A 382 -18.68 -2.36 17.04
C VAL A 382 -17.61 -1.32 17.29
N LEU A 383 -16.61 -1.32 16.43
CA LEU A 383 -15.56 -0.32 16.33
C LEU A 383 -14.97 -0.45 14.93
N ASP A 384 -15.05 0.59 14.10
CA ASP A 384 -14.33 0.58 12.83
C ASP A 384 -12.81 0.54 13.11
N GLY A 385 -12.13 -0.43 12.51
CA GLY A 385 -10.71 -0.63 12.71
C GLY A 385 -9.84 0.23 11.82
N ASP A 386 -10.40 1.00 10.89
CA ASP A 386 -9.64 1.84 9.97
C ASP A 386 -9.82 3.34 10.24
N LEU A 387 -10.07 3.69 11.50
CA LEU A 387 -10.21 5.09 11.91
C LEU A 387 -8.85 5.80 11.95
N PRO A 388 -8.78 7.08 11.53
CA PRO A 388 -7.57 7.88 11.54
C PRO A 388 -7.16 8.29 12.96
N LYS A 389 -5.87 8.62 13.12
CA LYS A 389 -5.38 9.31 14.32
C LYS A 389 -5.98 10.71 14.42
N ARG A 390 -6.41 11.11 15.62
CA ARG A 390 -6.99 12.44 15.91
C ARG A 390 -6.10 13.58 15.43
N GLN A 391 -4.78 13.44 15.56
CA GLN A 391 -3.77 14.44 15.17
C GLN A 391 -3.79 14.84 13.68
N TRP A 392 -4.49 14.11 12.80
CA TRP A 392 -4.69 14.54 11.41
C TRP A 392 -5.74 15.65 11.29
N LEU A 393 -6.58 15.86 12.31
CA LEU A 393 -7.63 16.89 12.32
C LEU A 393 -7.11 18.29 12.71
N ASP A 394 -5.83 18.42 13.09
CA ASP A 394 -5.21 19.66 13.60
C ASP A 394 -5.06 20.77 12.56
N ALA A 395 -4.98 20.41 11.28
CA ALA A 395 -4.78 21.39 10.23
C ALA A 395 -6.02 22.31 10.09
N PRO A 396 -5.82 23.59 9.71
CA PRO A 396 -6.93 24.50 9.48
C PRO A 396 -7.76 24.08 8.27
N LEU A 397 -9.05 24.41 8.29
CA LEU A 397 -9.92 24.28 7.13
C LEU A 397 -9.55 25.36 6.09
N ALA A 398 -9.75 25.03 4.82
CA ALA A 398 -9.58 25.96 3.71
C ALA A 398 -10.93 26.48 3.21
N ASP A 399 -10.87 27.61 2.50
CA ASP A 399 -12.05 28.21 1.85
C ASP A 399 -12.62 27.28 0.78
N LYS A 400 -13.94 27.30 0.60
CA LYS A 400 -14.63 26.44 -0.37
C LYS A 400 -14.40 26.96 -1.78
N LEU A 401 -14.16 26.05 -2.73
CA LEU A 401 -14.07 26.42 -4.15
C LEU A 401 -15.35 27.08 -4.66
N SER A 402 -16.51 26.57 -4.22
CA SER A 402 -17.82 27.11 -4.57
C SER A 402 -18.03 28.57 -4.19
N GLU A 403 -17.25 29.10 -3.24
CA GLU A 403 -17.35 30.52 -2.86
C GLU A 403 -16.76 31.44 -3.94
N ALA A 404 -15.92 30.90 -4.82
CA ALA A 404 -15.29 31.65 -5.91
C ALA A 404 -16.18 31.72 -7.17
N ASP A 405 -16.86 30.64 -7.53
CA ASP A 405 -17.63 30.53 -8.79
C ASP A 405 -19.13 30.24 -8.60
N GLY A 406 -19.57 29.87 -7.40
CA GLY A 406 -20.96 29.55 -7.09
C GLY A 406 -21.41 28.15 -7.52
N GLU A 407 -20.50 27.32 -8.05
CA GLU A 407 -20.79 25.95 -8.49
C GLU A 407 -20.40 24.92 -7.42
N ALA A 408 -21.02 23.74 -7.45
CA ALA A 408 -20.75 22.72 -6.44
C ALA A 408 -19.49 21.92 -6.81
N HIS A 409 -18.53 21.85 -5.90
CA HIS A 409 -17.34 21.02 -6.03
C HIS A 409 -17.40 19.80 -5.13
N THR A 410 -17.33 18.62 -5.74
CA THR A 410 -17.39 17.35 -5.03
C THR A 410 -16.10 16.55 -5.21
N VAL A 411 -15.79 15.69 -4.24
CA VAL A 411 -14.52 14.95 -4.24
C VAL A 411 -14.68 13.45 -4.07
N VAL A 412 -13.89 12.70 -4.82
CA VAL A 412 -13.74 11.24 -4.74
C VAL A 412 -12.30 10.94 -4.33
N VAL A 413 -12.12 10.36 -3.14
CA VAL A 413 -10.80 9.93 -2.66
C VAL A 413 -10.64 8.42 -2.87
N GLY A 414 -9.60 8.02 -3.59
CA GLY A 414 -9.39 6.63 -3.97
C GLY A 414 -10.36 6.17 -5.07
N ARG A 415 -10.51 4.85 -5.23
CA ARG A 415 -11.23 4.26 -6.38
C ARG A 415 -12.63 4.86 -6.57
N PRO A 416 -13.03 5.30 -7.77
CA PRO A 416 -14.36 5.85 -8.04
C PRO A 416 -15.41 4.73 -8.13
N ALA A 417 -15.58 3.97 -7.05
CA ALA A 417 -16.42 2.78 -6.99
C ALA A 417 -17.88 3.11 -7.29
N GLY A 418 -18.37 2.49 -8.35
CA GLY A 418 -19.73 2.71 -8.84
C GLY A 418 -19.88 3.95 -9.72
N LEU A 419 -18.83 4.70 -10.06
CA LEU A 419 -18.90 5.81 -11.01
C LEU A 419 -18.43 5.38 -12.41
N ASP A 420 -18.96 6.04 -13.43
CA ASP A 420 -18.64 5.83 -14.85
C ASP A 420 -18.67 7.17 -15.61
N ALA A 421 -18.20 7.19 -16.86
CA ALA A 421 -18.16 8.41 -17.67
C ALA A 421 -19.54 9.04 -17.85
N ALA A 422 -20.57 8.24 -18.13
CA ALA A 422 -21.92 8.74 -18.37
C ALA A 422 -22.44 9.53 -17.16
N TRP A 423 -22.23 9.01 -15.96
CA TRP A 423 -22.60 9.67 -14.71
C TRP A 423 -21.83 10.96 -14.46
N VAL A 424 -20.50 10.91 -14.55
CA VAL A 424 -19.66 12.10 -14.30
C VAL A 424 -19.96 13.21 -15.31
N LEU A 425 -20.21 12.87 -16.57
CA LEU A 425 -20.62 13.83 -17.60
C LEU A 425 -22.05 14.36 -17.39
N ASP A 426 -22.94 13.56 -16.79
CA ASP A 426 -24.29 14.00 -16.42
C ASP A 426 -24.28 15.00 -15.25
N LEU A 427 -23.33 14.84 -14.31
CA LEU A 427 -23.04 15.80 -13.25
C LEU A 427 -22.43 17.09 -13.82
N ALA A 428 -21.45 16.99 -14.72
CA ALA A 428 -20.84 18.14 -15.37
C ALA A 428 -21.87 19.01 -16.10
N ARG A 429 -22.82 18.41 -16.83
CA ARG A 429 -23.93 19.13 -17.49
C ARG A 429 -24.86 19.87 -16.52
N ARG A 430 -24.75 19.62 -15.22
CA ARG A 430 -25.52 20.24 -14.14
C ARG A 430 -24.70 21.25 -13.31
N GLY A 431 -23.49 21.61 -13.73
CA GLY A 431 -22.62 22.55 -13.01
C GLY A 431 -22.06 21.96 -11.71
N ILE A 432 -21.72 20.67 -11.74
CA ILE A 432 -21.12 19.98 -10.59
C ILE A 432 -19.72 19.52 -10.99
N HIS A 433 -18.73 20.03 -10.28
CA HIS A 433 -17.34 19.64 -10.43
C HIS A 433 -17.08 18.33 -9.69
N THR A 434 -16.37 17.41 -10.34
CA THR A 434 -15.93 16.13 -9.78
C THR A 434 -14.40 16.09 -9.73
N HIS A 435 -13.86 16.13 -8.51
CA HIS A 435 -12.43 16.07 -8.24
C HIS A 435 -12.05 14.64 -7.82
N LEU A 436 -11.09 14.02 -8.51
CA LEU A 436 -10.64 12.65 -8.26
C LEU A 436 -9.20 12.64 -7.73
N TYR A 437 -9.00 12.09 -6.54
CA TYR A 437 -7.69 11.92 -5.91
C TYR A 437 -7.22 10.47 -5.91
N GLY A 438 -5.92 10.28 -6.10
CA GLY A 438 -5.29 8.96 -6.06
C GLY A 438 -5.65 8.08 -7.26
N GLN A 439 -6.13 8.67 -8.35
CA GLN A 439 -6.35 7.98 -9.62
C GLN A 439 -5.12 8.19 -10.50
N VAL A 440 -4.51 7.11 -10.96
CA VAL A 440 -3.30 7.16 -11.79
C VAL A 440 -3.45 6.21 -12.96
N ARG A 441 -2.86 6.57 -14.10
CA ARG A 441 -2.92 5.78 -15.34
C ARG A 441 -2.03 4.55 -15.21
N ALA A 442 -2.55 3.46 -14.65
CA ALA A 442 -1.83 2.19 -14.54
C ALA A 442 -2.47 1.10 -15.44
N PRO A 443 -1.70 0.36 -16.25
CA PRO A 443 -2.23 -0.77 -17.02
C PRO A 443 -2.55 -1.96 -16.10
N GLY A 444 -3.72 -2.59 -16.24
CA GLY A 444 -4.11 -3.80 -15.49
C GLY A 444 -5.59 -3.82 -15.06
N PRO A 445 -6.04 -4.86 -14.33
CA PRO A 445 -7.44 -4.98 -13.86
C PRO A 445 -7.86 -3.89 -12.85
N LYS A 446 -6.90 -3.20 -12.22
CA LYS A 446 -7.14 -1.98 -11.42
C LYS A 446 -7.29 -0.70 -12.27
N GLY A 447 -7.03 -0.78 -13.58
CA GLY A 447 -7.14 0.32 -14.54
C GLY A 447 -8.48 0.38 -15.27
N SER A 448 -9.52 -0.37 -14.84
CA SER A 448 -10.81 -0.36 -15.53
C SER A 448 -11.48 1.02 -15.59
N TRP A 449 -11.13 1.93 -14.68
CA TRP A 449 -11.59 3.32 -14.71
C TRP A 449 -10.75 4.24 -15.58
N THR A 450 -9.53 3.88 -16.00
CA THR A 450 -8.72 4.78 -16.84
C THR A 450 -9.38 5.00 -18.20
N THR A 451 -10.05 3.97 -18.74
CA THR A 451 -10.74 4.04 -20.03
C THR A 451 -11.86 5.08 -20.02
N TRP A 452 -12.70 5.10 -18.98
CA TRP A 452 -13.79 6.08 -18.91
C TRP A 452 -13.31 7.44 -18.38
N LEU A 453 -12.26 7.47 -17.55
CA LEU A 453 -11.72 8.72 -17.00
C LEU A 453 -11.12 9.59 -18.10
N ASP A 454 -10.38 9.01 -19.04
CA ASP A 454 -9.82 9.76 -20.18
C ASP A 454 -10.93 10.33 -21.08
N GLU A 455 -12.03 9.59 -21.26
CA GLU A 455 -13.23 10.09 -21.95
C GLU A 455 -13.84 11.28 -21.18
N ALA A 456 -14.04 11.14 -19.87
CA ALA A 456 -14.64 12.19 -19.04
C ALA A 456 -13.79 13.47 -18.98
N LEU A 457 -12.47 13.33 -18.82
CA LEU A 457 -11.51 14.45 -18.83
C LEU A 457 -11.51 15.17 -20.18
N THR A 458 -11.66 14.43 -21.28
CA THR A 458 -11.72 15.02 -22.62
C THR A 458 -13.04 15.72 -22.89
N ALA A 459 -14.16 15.12 -22.46
CA ALA A 459 -15.49 15.61 -22.76
C ALA A 459 -15.96 16.75 -21.82
N ALA A 460 -15.42 16.84 -20.60
CA ALA A 460 -15.75 17.89 -19.62
C ALA A 460 -14.51 18.39 -18.86
N PRO A 461 -13.50 18.95 -19.54
CA PRO A 461 -12.21 19.33 -18.94
C PRO A 461 -12.32 20.40 -17.86
N ASP A 462 -13.37 21.23 -17.89
CA ASP A 462 -13.58 22.29 -16.89
C ASP A 462 -14.27 21.77 -15.61
N HIS A 463 -14.88 20.57 -15.64
CA HIS A 463 -15.69 20.03 -14.54
C HIS A 463 -15.16 18.71 -13.97
N VAL A 464 -14.32 18.00 -14.70
CA VAL A 464 -13.70 16.75 -14.24
C VAL A 464 -12.22 16.99 -13.99
N HIS A 465 -11.79 16.81 -12.75
CA HIS A 465 -10.46 17.20 -12.30
C HIS A 465 -9.73 16.00 -11.74
N LEU A 466 -8.49 15.79 -12.20
CA LEU A 466 -7.62 14.73 -11.71
C LEU A 466 -6.49 15.33 -10.86
N HIS A 467 -6.33 14.83 -9.64
CA HIS A 467 -5.33 15.30 -8.68
C HIS A 467 -4.38 14.16 -8.27
N PRO A 468 -3.13 14.50 -7.89
CA PRO A 468 -2.24 13.56 -7.23
C PRO A 468 -2.89 12.93 -5.98
N PRO A 469 -2.40 11.76 -5.50
CA PRO A 469 -2.82 11.24 -4.20
C PRO A 469 -2.60 12.25 -3.07
N VAL A 470 -3.52 12.28 -2.10
CA VAL A 470 -3.44 13.14 -0.91
C VAL A 470 -3.20 12.29 0.34
N GLY A 471 -2.18 12.65 1.11
CA GLY A 471 -1.85 12.01 2.38
C GLY A 471 -2.65 12.55 3.56
N PRO A 472 -2.66 11.84 4.71
CA PRO A 472 -3.38 12.28 5.91
C PRO A 472 -2.91 13.61 6.48
N GLU A 473 -1.65 13.99 6.21
CA GLU A 473 -1.08 15.31 6.51
C GLU A 473 -1.86 16.47 5.87
N ASP A 474 -2.47 16.26 4.71
CA ASP A 474 -3.09 17.29 3.90
C ASP A 474 -4.61 17.15 3.79
N TRP A 475 -5.22 16.09 4.35
CA TRP A 475 -6.66 15.84 4.22
C TRP A 475 -7.51 17.05 4.62
N VAL A 476 -7.23 17.66 5.76
CA VAL A 476 -8.05 18.80 6.21
C VAL A 476 -7.81 20.01 5.34
N GLY A 477 -6.55 20.40 5.10
CA GLY A 477 -6.24 21.61 4.33
C GLY A 477 -6.68 21.53 2.87
N GLU A 478 -6.56 20.35 2.24
CA GLU A 478 -6.86 20.18 0.82
C GLU A 478 -8.31 19.75 0.58
N LEU A 479 -8.80 18.71 1.27
CA LEU A 479 -10.13 18.17 0.97
C LEU A 479 -11.24 19.07 1.52
N SER A 480 -11.00 19.88 2.55
CA SER A 480 -12.04 20.77 3.08
C SER A 480 -12.48 21.87 2.11
N ARG A 481 -11.77 22.06 0.99
CA ARG A 481 -12.11 22.99 -0.10
C ARG A 481 -13.37 22.58 -0.87
N TYR A 482 -13.82 21.33 -0.72
CA TYR A 482 -14.96 20.77 -1.43
C TYR A 482 -16.26 20.88 -0.65
N ASP A 483 -17.40 20.80 -1.32
CA ASP A 483 -18.73 20.90 -0.71
C ASP A 483 -19.22 19.56 -0.16
N ALA A 484 -18.84 18.45 -0.81
CA ALA A 484 -19.22 17.11 -0.39
C ALA A 484 -18.23 16.05 -0.90
N GLY A 485 -18.14 14.93 -0.18
CA GLY A 485 -17.37 13.76 -0.58
C GLY A 485 -18.25 12.61 -1.04
N TRP A 486 -17.79 11.83 -2.03
CA TRP A 486 -18.52 10.67 -2.56
C TRP A 486 -18.17 9.38 -1.83
N LEU A 487 -19.21 8.67 -1.38
CA LEU A 487 -19.12 7.25 -1.04
C LEU A 487 -19.39 6.36 -2.27
N HIS A 488 -19.45 5.05 -2.08
CA HIS A 488 -19.69 4.11 -3.17
C HIS A 488 -21.12 4.27 -3.71
N ARG A 489 -21.25 4.24 -5.04
CA ARG A 489 -22.53 4.19 -5.75
C ARG A 489 -22.86 2.73 -6.07
N PHE A 490 -23.97 2.21 -5.55
CA PHE A 490 -24.41 0.84 -5.79
C PHE A 490 -25.91 0.70 -5.51
N ASP A 491 -26.51 -0.31 -6.14
CA ASP A 491 -27.88 -0.73 -5.88
C ASP A 491 -27.87 -1.94 -4.94
N SER A 492 -28.63 -1.86 -3.85
CA SER A 492 -28.91 -2.98 -2.97
C SER A 492 -30.31 -3.54 -3.21
N ASP A 493 -30.39 -4.86 -3.31
CA ASP A 493 -31.65 -5.61 -3.48
C ASP A 493 -32.00 -6.48 -2.25
N ASN A 494 -31.33 -6.28 -1.11
CA ASN A 494 -31.50 -7.14 0.07
C ASN A 494 -32.89 -7.04 0.74
N GLY A 495 -33.73 -6.08 0.34
CA GLY A 495 -35.12 -5.98 0.79
C GLY A 495 -35.29 -5.70 2.28
N GLY A 496 -34.25 -5.16 2.93
CA GLY A 496 -34.24 -4.90 4.37
C GLY A 496 -33.93 -6.15 5.19
N GLU A 497 -33.58 -7.26 4.52
CA GLU A 497 -33.32 -8.54 5.15
C GLU A 497 -31.82 -8.72 5.39
N LEU A 498 -31.40 -8.70 6.64
CA LEU A 498 -29.99 -8.80 7.02
C LEU A 498 -29.28 -10.03 6.43
N HIS A 499 -29.96 -11.17 6.32
CA HIS A 499 -29.36 -12.41 5.78
C HIS A 499 -29.08 -12.35 4.28
N ARG A 500 -29.68 -11.40 3.56
CA ARG A 500 -29.44 -11.15 2.14
C ARG A 500 -28.37 -10.06 1.92
N ALA A 501 -27.95 -9.38 2.98
CA ALA A 501 -26.99 -8.28 2.90
C ALA A 501 -25.65 -8.74 2.33
N GLY A 502 -25.18 -8.02 1.32
CA GLY A 502 -23.90 -8.24 0.64
C GLY A 502 -22.75 -7.48 1.29
N TRP A 503 -21.63 -7.40 0.55
CA TRP A 503 -20.46 -6.65 1.00
C TRP A 503 -20.74 -5.15 1.07
N ASP A 504 -21.34 -4.57 0.03
CA ASP A 504 -21.65 -3.13 -0.02
C ASP A 504 -22.64 -2.71 1.07
N ASP A 505 -23.55 -3.59 1.46
CA ASP A 505 -24.54 -3.34 2.51
C ASP A 505 -23.95 -3.28 3.91
N LEU A 506 -22.96 -4.13 4.20
CA LEU A 506 -22.38 -4.31 5.54
C LEU A 506 -21.13 -3.45 5.77
N ASN A 507 -20.38 -3.16 4.70
CA ASN A 507 -19.07 -2.55 4.80
C ASN A 507 -19.14 -1.04 5.14
N SER A 508 -18.21 -0.58 5.98
CA SER A 508 -17.90 0.84 6.20
C SER A 508 -16.75 1.26 5.26
N PRO A 509 -16.95 2.16 4.28
CA PRO A 509 -15.87 2.55 3.36
C PRO A 509 -14.74 3.32 4.08
N ALA A 510 -13.47 2.95 3.85
CA ALA A 510 -12.30 3.61 4.44
C ALA A 510 -12.23 5.13 4.20
N ARG A 511 -12.84 5.62 3.10
CA ARG A 511 -12.91 7.05 2.79
C ARG A 511 -13.89 7.83 3.66
N LEU A 512 -14.84 7.17 4.33
CA LEU A 512 -15.83 7.84 5.19
C LEU A 512 -15.14 8.66 6.29
N PRO A 513 -14.27 8.09 7.14
CA PRO A 513 -13.60 8.87 8.17
C PRO A 513 -12.59 9.88 7.60
N VAL A 514 -12.01 9.63 6.42
CA VAL A 514 -11.12 10.58 5.71
C VAL A 514 -11.87 11.86 5.35
N LEU A 515 -13.04 11.72 4.72
CA LEU A 515 -13.87 12.85 4.29
C LEU A 515 -14.47 13.60 5.50
N LEU A 516 -14.87 12.87 6.55
CA LEU A 516 -15.32 13.49 7.80
C LEU A 516 -14.19 14.24 8.51
N ALA A 517 -12.94 13.75 8.48
CA ALA A 517 -11.80 14.48 9.04
C ALA A 517 -11.67 15.88 8.41
N ALA A 518 -11.91 15.98 7.10
CA ALA A 518 -11.96 17.24 6.35
C ALA A 518 -13.25 18.06 6.54
N GLY A 519 -14.19 17.58 7.36
CA GLY A 519 -15.46 18.27 7.64
C GLY A 519 -16.45 18.22 6.49
N LEU A 520 -16.36 17.23 5.60
CA LEU A 520 -17.25 17.12 4.44
C LEU A 520 -18.49 16.27 4.77
N PRO A 521 -19.69 16.70 4.33
CA PRO A 521 -20.82 15.79 4.24
C PRO A 521 -20.62 14.77 3.11
N LEU A 522 -21.41 13.70 3.16
CA LEU A 522 -21.18 12.50 2.35
C LEU A 522 -22.34 12.21 1.42
N LEU A 523 -22.07 12.24 0.12
CA LEU A 523 -22.99 11.80 -0.93
C LEU A 523 -23.08 10.28 -0.94
N GLN A 524 -24.28 9.76 -0.70
CA GLN A 524 -24.57 8.32 -0.68
C GLN A 524 -25.82 8.05 -1.51
N GLN A 525 -25.73 7.09 -2.45
CA GLN A 525 -26.90 6.62 -3.19
C GLN A 525 -27.90 6.03 -2.19
N ALA A 526 -29.16 6.47 -2.27
CA ALA A 526 -30.24 6.01 -1.42
C ALA A 526 -30.81 4.68 -1.95
N ASN A 527 -30.87 3.68 -1.08
CA ASN A 527 -31.38 2.35 -1.36
C ASN A 527 -32.69 2.08 -0.58
N PRO A 528 -33.82 2.67 -1.03
CA PRO A 528 -35.08 2.58 -0.29
C PRO A 528 -35.55 1.13 -0.17
N GLY A 529 -35.93 0.74 1.04
CA GLY A 529 -36.38 -0.63 1.34
C GLY A 529 -35.24 -1.63 1.52
N SER A 530 -33.99 -1.23 1.35
CA SER A 530 -32.80 -2.04 1.64
C SER A 530 -32.14 -1.61 2.95
N LEU A 531 -31.43 -2.55 3.57
CA LEU A 531 -30.58 -2.31 4.72
C LEU A 531 -29.17 -1.99 4.23
N VAL A 532 -28.69 -0.78 4.49
CA VAL A 532 -27.34 -0.35 4.14
C VAL A 532 -26.72 0.33 5.35
N SER A 533 -25.61 -0.22 5.86
CA SER A 533 -25.02 0.19 7.14
C SER A 533 -24.61 1.65 7.15
N VAL A 534 -23.95 2.08 6.07
CA VAL A 534 -23.46 3.46 5.97
C VAL A 534 -24.62 4.46 5.91
N GLU A 535 -25.74 4.09 5.28
CA GLU A 535 -26.94 4.93 5.23
C GLU A 535 -27.52 5.21 6.62
N ARG A 536 -27.49 4.24 7.54
CA ARG A 536 -27.93 4.42 8.92
C ARG A 536 -26.99 5.32 9.70
N VAL A 537 -25.67 5.11 9.57
CA VAL A 537 -24.64 5.93 10.22
C VAL A 537 -24.82 7.40 9.82
N LEU A 538 -24.86 7.67 8.52
CA LEU A 538 -25.00 9.02 7.98
C LEU A 538 -26.32 9.72 8.39
N ARG A 539 -27.43 8.99 8.46
CA ARG A 539 -28.72 9.54 8.93
C ARG A 539 -28.70 9.87 10.41
N THR A 540 -28.12 8.99 11.22
CA THR A 540 -28.03 9.19 12.68
C THR A 540 -27.21 10.42 13.01
N GLU A 541 -26.15 10.67 12.24
CA GLU A 541 -25.24 11.80 12.46
C GLU A 541 -25.62 13.06 11.70
N GLY A 542 -26.55 12.99 10.75
CA GLY A 542 -26.96 14.12 9.92
C GLY A 542 -25.90 14.54 8.89
N THR A 543 -24.94 13.66 8.57
CA THR A 543 -23.82 13.94 7.66
C THR A 543 -24.07 13.51 6.22
N GLY A 544 -25.18 12.79 5.96
CA GLY A 544 -25.50 12.23 4.64
C GLY A 544 -26.28 13.17 3.72
N LEU A 545 -25.86 13.22 2.46
CA LEU A 545 -26.58 13.81 1.33
C LEU A 545 -27.06 12.66 0.41
N PHE A 546 -28.34 12.32 0.51
CA PHE A 546 -28.89 11.13 -0.15
C PHE A 546 -29.50 11.46 -1.52
N TYR A 547 -29.19 10.64 -2.53
CA TYR A 547 -29.65 10.84 -3.91
C TYR A 547 -30.08 9.54 -4.59
N ARG A 548 -30.94 9.62 -5.61
CA ARG A 548 -31.30 8.49 -6.49
C ARG A 548 -31.03 8.76 -7.96
N SER A 549 -30.72 10.00 -8.31
CA SER A 549 -30.45 10.44 -9.68
C SER A 549 -29.49 11.62 -9.68
N ALA A 550 -28.92 11.98 -10.82
CA ALA A 550 -28.07 13.18 -10.93
C ALA A 550 -28.85 14.48 -10.66
N ASP A 551 -30.17 14.50 -10.94
CA ASP A 551 -31.04 15.62 -10.59
C ASP A 551 -31.21 15.76 -9.08
N ASP A 552 -31.33 14.64 -8.37
CA ASP A 552 -31.33 14.64 -6.90
C ASP A 552 -30.00 15.18 -6.36
N VAL A 553 -28.86 14.77 -6.93
CA VAL A 553 -27.53 15.27 -6.54
C VAL A 553 -27.46 16.79 -6.62
N ARG A 554 -27.90 17.37 -7.76
CA ARG A 554 -27.96 18.83 -7.92
C ARG A 554 -28.84 19.49 -6.87
N ALA A 555 -30.00 18.91 -6.57
CA ALA A 555 -30.93 19.46 -5.59
C ALA A 555 -30.36 19.42 -4.16
N VAL A 556 -29.75 18.31 -3.74
CA VAL A 556 -29.17 18.20 -2.39
C VAL A 556 -27.93 19.08 -2.22
N LEU A 557 -27.09 19.20 -3.25
CA LEU A 557 -25.92 20.09 -3.23
C LEU A 557 -26.33 21.57 -3.21
N ALA A 558 -27.39 21.95 -3.94
CA ALA A 558 -27.92 23.32 -3.84
C ALA A 558 -28.41 23.67 -2.42
N GLY A 559 -29.01 22.70 -1.72
CA GLY A 559 -29.35 22.84 -0.30
C GLY A 559 -28.11 23.01 0.58
N GLU A 560 -27.11 22.14 0.39
CA GLU A 560 -25.85 22.20 1.13
C GLU A 560 -25.10 23.52 0.91
N LEU A 561 -25.02 24.02 -0.32
CA LEU A 561 -24.43 25.32 -0.63
C LEU A 561 -25.16 26.48 0.07
N ALA A 562 -26.48 26.37 0.24
CA ALA A 562 -27.30 27.43 0.82
C ALA A 562 -27.18 27.52 2.35
N ASP A 563 -27.07 26.39 3.06
CA ASP A 563 -27.12 26.40 4.53
C ASP A 563 -26.05 25.58 5.26
N ARG A 564 -25.19 24.85 4.53
CA ARG A 564 -24.05 24.10 5.07
C ARG A 564 -24.40 23.13 6.19
N ARG A 565 -25.63 22.60 6.20
CA ARG A 565 -26.11 21.70 7.28
C ARG A 565 -25.26 20.46 7.41
N GLY A 566 -24.98 19.80 6.29
CA GLY A 566 -24.20 18.57 6.25
C GLY A 566 -22.76 18.81 6.69
N GLY A 567 -22.11 19.86 6.18
CA GLY A 567 -20.76 20.25 6.60
C GLY A 567 -20.67 20.61 8.09
N THR A 568 -21.67 21.34 8.61
CA THR A 568 -21.75 21.65 10.05
C THR A 568 -21.88 20.39 10.89
N ALA A 569 -22.73 19.44 10.47
CA ALA A 569 -22.85 18.14 11.13
C ALA A 569 -21.54 17.35 11.06
N ALA A 570 -20.88 17.30 9.90
CA ALA A 570 -19.61 16.60 9.72
C ALA A 570 -18.53 17.14 10.66
N LEU A 571 -18.38 18.48 10.76
CA LEU A 571 -17.47 19.11 11.70
C LEU A 571 -17.80 18.81 13.16
N ALA A 572 -19.09 18.71 13.52
CA ALA A 572 -19.52 18.39 14.88
C ALA A 572 -19.23 16.93 15.28
N VAL A 573 -19.14 16.00 14.31
CA VAL A 573 -18.97 14.57 14.61
C VAL A 573 -17.57 14.03 14.31
N ARG A 574 -16.75 14.73 13.52
CA ARG A 574 -15.46 14.21 12.99
C ARG A 574 -14.51 13.68 14.04
N GLU A 575 -14.47 14.24 15.25
CA GLU A 575 -13.60 13.73 16.32
C GLU A 575 -14.00 12.34 16.79
N ARG A 576 -15.30 12.00 16.75
CA ARG A 576 -15.79 10.65 17.07
C ARG A 576 -15.40 9.61 16.01
N HIS A 577 -15.03 10.06 14.81
CA HIS A 577 -14.50 9.24 13.72
C HIS A 577 -12.98 9.19 13.73
N THR A 578 -12.37 9.32 14.91
CA THR A 578 -10.93 9.10 15.11
C THR A 578 -10.73 7.91 16.02
N PHE A 579 -9.62 7.18 15.85
CA PHE A 579 -9.33 6.03 16.69
C PHE A 579 -9.14 6.42 18.17
N ASP A 580 -8.54 7.58 18.42
CA ASP A 580 -8.31 8.13 19.77
C ASP A 580 -9.58 8.25 20.61
N ALA A 581 -10.73 8.57 19.99
CA ALA A 581 -12.02 8.68 20.65
C ALA A 581 -12.52 7.34 21.23
N HIS A 582 -11.97 6.22 20.76
CA HIS A 582 -12.37 4.87 21.16
C HIS A 582 -11.28 4.10 21.90
N ALA A 583 -10.07 4.65 21.97
CA ALA A 583 -8.91 3.94 22.51
C ALA A 583 -9.07 3.57 24.00
N ASP A 584 -9.70 4.43 24.82
CA ASP A 584 -9.96 4.10 26.23
C ASP A 584 -10.93 2.92 26.38
N ARG A 585 -12.02 2.92 25.61
CA ARG A 585 -12.99 1.81 25.57
C ARG A 585 -12.34 0.51 25.10
N LEU A 586 -11.42 0.58 24.14
CA LEU A 586 -10.66 -0.59 23.68
C LEU A 586 -9.74 -1.12 24.78
N VAL A 587 -9.07 -0.25 25.54
CA VAL A 587 -8.23 -0.65 26.68
C VAL A 587 -9.07 -1.28 27.79
N GLU A 588 -10.25 -0.73 28.07
CA GLU A 588 -11.21 -1.33 29.02
C GLU A 588 -11.64 -2.73 28.57
N LEU A 589 -11.90 -2.92 27.27
CA LEU A 589 -12.18 -4.24 26.71
C LEU A 589 -10.99 -5.20 26.87
N PHE A 590 -9.76 -4.74 26.60
CA PHE A 590 -8.58 -5.58 26.81
C PHE A 590 -8.46 -6.03 28.27
N ARG A 591 -8.72 -5.13 29.22
CA ARG A 591 -8.69 -5.45 30.64
C ARG A 591 -9.79 -6.42 31.06
N SER A 592 -10.98 -6.33 30.45
CA SER A 592 -12.11 -7.21 30.81
C SER A 592 -11.93 -8.65 30.36
N VAL A 593 -11.08 -8.90 29.36
CA VAL A 593 -10.77 -10.26 28.86
C VAL A 593 -9.53 -10.89 29.50
N LEU A 594 -8.79 -10.15 30.34
CA LEU A 594 -7.66 -10.73 31.09
C LEU A 594 -8.17 -11.78 32.07
N ARG A 595 -7.42 -12.87 32.20
CA ARG A 595 -7.76 -14.04 33.02
C ARG A 595 -7.03 -14.05 34.34
#